data_AF-A0A2M7PME1-F1
#
_entry.id   AF-A0A2M7PME1-F1
#
_cell.length_a   1.000
_cell.length_b   1.000
_cell.length_c   1.000
_cell.angle_alpha   90.00
_cell.angle_beta   90.00
_cell.angle_gamma   90.00
#
_symmetry.space_group_name_H-M   'P 1'
#
loop_
_entity.id
_entity.type
_entity.pdbx_description
1 polymer ?
#
loop_
_entity_poly.entity_id
_entity_poly.type
_entity_poly.pdbx_seq_one_letter_code
_entity_poly.pdbx_strand_id
1 'polypeptide(L)'
;LAFEDMMKKKIIMPAHYLRESGGKIGELFAHFSDAAQRTMVYTTQDYIDIMNSLIKEWNIDSMRELNDSAEKARDYIMGLPARLQRISERMKTPEIPYQFKWITV
;
A
#
# COMPACT_ATOMS: atom_id res chain seq x y z
N LEU A 1 13.21 8.34 10.32
CA LEU A 1 12.40 7.91 11.50
C LEU A 1 10.90 7.95 11.22
N ALA A 2 10.29 9.12 10.97
CA ALA A 2 8.84 9.18 10.71
C ALA A 2 8.40 8.37 9.47
N PHE A 3 9.20 8.39 8.39
CA PHE A 3 8.91 7.58 7.20
C PHE A 3 8.93 6.07 7.53
N GLU A 4 9.93 5.60 8.29
CA GLU A 4 10.00 4.23 8.78
C GLU A 4 8.78 3.86 9.62
N ASP A 5 8.38 4.72 10.57
CA ASP A 5 7.22 4.49 11.43
C ASP A 5 5.94 4.29 10.61
N MET A 6 5.69 5.18 9.64
CA MET A 6 4.54 5.07 8.75
C MET A 6 4.58 3.80 7.91
N MET A 7 5.76 3.42 7.39
CA MET A 7 5.89 2.19 6.60
C MET A 7 5.73 0.92 7.43
N LYS A 8 6.14 0.92 8.70
CA LYS A 8 5.87 -0.18 9.63
C LYS A 8 4.38 -0.33 9.94
N LYS A 9 3.66 0.79 10.07
CA LYS A 9 2.20 0.82 10.28
C LYS A 9 1.39 0.51 9.03
N LYS A 10 2.03 0.53 7.86
CA LYS A 10 1.42 0.53 6.52
C LYS A 10 0.60 1.79 6.27
N ILE A 11 0.60 2.28 5.03
CA ILE A 11 -0.29 3.36 4.64
C ILE A 11 -1.70 2.79 4.43
N ILE A 12 -2.55 3.00 5.43
CA ILE A 12 -3.95 2.57 5.40
C ILE A 12 -4.73 3.51 4.49
N MET A 13 -5.54 2.95 3.59
CA MET A 13 -6.38 3.75 2.70
C MET A 13 -7.40 4.56 3.51
N PRO A 14 -7.63 5.85 3.18
CA PRO A 14 -8.55 6.70 3.94
C PRO A 14 -9.96 6.11 4.05
N ALA A 15 -10.42 5.45 2.98
CA ALA A 15 -11.74 4.83 2.90
C ALA A 15 -11.77 3.35 3.33
N HIS A 16 -10.81 2.86 4.13
CA HIS A 16 -10.76 1.45 4.57
C HIS A 16 -11.99 0.99 5.38
N TYR A 17 -12.81 1.93 5.86
CA TYR A 17 -14.09 1.67 6.51
C TYR A 17 -15.32 1.74 5.58
N LEU A 18 -15.10 1.78 4.26
CA LEU A 18 -16.15 1.77 3.25
C LEU A 18 -17.16 0.64 3.49
N ARG A 19 -18.44 0.98 3.40
CA ARG A 19 -19.57 0.06 3.55
C ARG A 19 -20.75 0.50 2.70
N GLU A 20 -21.61 -0.45 2.37
CA GLU A 20 -22.93 -0.13 1.82
C GLU A 20 -23.91 0.29 2.91
N SER A 21 -25.00 0.94 2.53
CA SER A 21 -26.12 1.21 3.44
C SER A 21 -26.63 -0.08 4.08
N GLY A 22 -26.71 -0.09 5.41
CA GLY A 22 -27.09 -1.24 6.23
C GLY A 22 -25.99 -2.31 6.42
N GLY A 23 -24.82 -2.16 5.80
CA GLY A 23 -23.70 -3.10 5.89
C GLY A 23 -22.78 -2.87 7.11
N LYS A 24 -21.88 -3.84 7.37
CA LYS A 24 -20.88 -3.71 8.42
C LYS A 24 -19.76 -2.76 7.99
N ILE A 25 -19.15 -2.08 8.96
CA ILE A 25 -18.03 -1.15 8.70
C ILE A 25 -16.87 -1.90 8.04
N GLY A 26 -16.35 -1.37 6.93
CA GLY A 26 -15.19 -1.91 6.21
C GLY A 26 -15.45 -3.14 5.34
N GLU A 27 -16.64 -3.74 5.42
CA GLU A 27 -16.99 -4.96 4.68
C GLU A 27 -16.88 -4.78 3.16
N LEU A 28 -17.17 -3.58 2.64
CA LEU A 28 -17.13 -3.30 1.20
C LEU A 28 -15.71 -3.04 0.69
N PHE A 29 -14.81 -2.57 1.54
CA PHE A 29 -13.50 -2.07 1.12
C PHE A 29 -12.67 -3.15 0.42
N ALA A 30 -12.67 -4.38 0.93
CA ALA A 30 -11.92 -5.50 0.34
C ALA A 30 -12.39 -5.81 -1.10
N HIS A 31 -13.70 -5.87 -1.32
CA HIS A 31 -14.26 -6.09 -2.65
C HIS A 31 -13.96 -4.94 -3.62
N PHE A 32 -14.02 -3.70 -3.12
CA PHE A 32 -13.63 -2.53 -3.89
C PHE A 32 -12.14 -2.55 -4.27
N SER A 33 -11.24 -2.85 -3.32
CA SER A 33 -9.80 -2.93 -3.60
C SER A 33 -9.45 -4.06 -4.56
N ASP A 34 -10.12 -5.21 -4.46
CA ASP A 34 -9.92 -6.32 -5.40
C ASP A 34 -10.35 -5.92 -6.81
N ALA A 35 -11.47 -5.21 -6.96
CA ALA A 35 -11.91 -4.69 -8.24
C ALA A 35 -10.90 -3.71 -8.84
N ALA A 36 -10.41 -2.75 -8.04
CA ALA A 36 -9.39 -1.78 -8.47
C ALA A 36 -8.07 -2.44 -8.89
N GLN A 37 -7.66 -3.51 -8.18
CA GLN A 37 -6.46 -4.27 -8.53
C GLN A 37 -6.65 -5.06 -9.83
N ARG A 38 -7.82 -5.66 -10.07
CA ARG A 38 -8.11 -6.38 -11.33
C ARG A 38 -8.21 -5.46 -12.53
N THR A 39 -8.77 -4.25 -12.36
CA THR A 39 -8.88 -3.25 -13.42
C THR A 39 -7.60 -2.44 -13.61
N MET A 40 -6.53 -2.75 -12.86
CA MET A 40 -5.23 -2.08 -12.92
C MET A 40 -5.31 -0.57 -12.64
N VAL A 41 -6.34 -0.11 -11.92
CA VAL A 41 -6.47 1.31 -11.52
C VAL A 41 -5.54 1.64 -10.37
N TYR A 42 -5.45 0.74 -9.39
CA TYR A 42 -4.50 0.84 -8.28
C TYR A 42 -4.17 -0.56 -7.78
N THR A 43 -2.88 -0.91 -7.85
CA THR A 43 -2.36 -2.24 -7.58
C THR A 43 -1.30 -2.21 -6.48
N THR A 44 -0.86 -3.39 -6.07
CA THR A 44 0.30 -3.52 -5.17
C THR A 44 1.57 -2.92 -5.80
N GLN A 45 1.70 -2.93 -7.14
CA GLN A 45 2.85 -2.34 -7.82
C GLN A 45 2.87 -0.81 -7.66
N ASP A 46 1.72 -0.15 -7.80
CA ASP A 46 1.62 1.31 -7.63
C ASP A 46 2.07 1.74 -6.23
N TYR A 47 1.74 0.96 -5.19
CA TYR A 47 2.22 1.22 -3.82
C TYR A 47 3.76 1.16 -3.72
N ILE A 48 4.39 0.20 -4.40
CA ILE A 48 5.85 0.04 -4.44
C ILE A 48 6.49 1.20 -5.20
N ASP A 49 5.89 1.58 -6.33
CA ASP A 49 6.41 2.63 -7.20
C ASP A 49 6.32 4.01 -6.53
N ILE A 50 5.23 4.30 -5.82
CA ILE A 50 5.09 5.50 -4.98
C ILE A 50 6.19 5.53 -3.91
N MET A 51 6.43 4.40 -3.23
CA MET A 51 7.50 4.31 -2.22
C MET A 51 8.88 4.59 -2.82
N ASN A 52 9.20 3.99 -3.97
CA ASN A 52 10.46 4.23 -4.69
C ASN A 52 10.58 5.71 -5.12
N SER A 53 9.50 6.32 -5.60
CA SER A 53 9.47 7.73 -5.96
C SER A 53 9.78 8.62 -4.76
N LEU A 54 9.16 8.37 -3.60
CA LEU A 54 9.40 9.14 -2.37
C LEU A 54 10.83 8.96 -1.85
N ILE A 55 11.37 7.73 -1.90
CA ILE A 55 12.77 7.45 -1.54
C ILE A 55 13.72 8.30 -2.37
N LYS A 56 13.48 8.36 -3.68
CA LYS A 56 14.28 9.14 -4.63
C LYS A 56 14.10 10.64 -4.44
N GLU A 57 12.86 11.11 -4.36
CA GLU A 57 12.53 12.53 -4.24
C GLU A 57 13.09 13.14 -2.95
N TRP A 58 13.06 12.39 -1.85
CA TRP A 58 13.61 12.82 -0.57
C TRP A 58 15.10 12.48 -0.40
N ASN A 59 15.76 11.92 -1.42
CA ASN A 59 17.17 11.53 -1.44
C ASN A 59 17.59 10.72 -0.19
N ILE A 60 16.73 9.77 0.22
CA ILE A 60 16.90 8.99 1.46
C ILE A 60 18.22 8.21 1.45
N ASP A 61 18.63 7.70 0.29
CA ASP A 61 19.87 6.96 0.08
C ASP A 61 21.13 7.77 0.40
N SER A 62 21.09 9.07 0.10
CA SER A 62 22.22 9.98 0.23
C SER A 62 22.34 10.66 1.59
N MET A 63 21.38 10.44 2.51
CA MET A 63 21.41 11.05 3.83
C MET A 63 22.61 10.57 4.66
N ARG A 64 23.36 11.54 5.20
CA ARG A 64 24.56 11.35 6.01
C ARG A 64 24.40 12.00 7.39
N GLU A 65 25.39 11.78 8.26
CA GLU A 65 25.42 12.35 9.61
C GLU A 65 24.20 11.97 10.45
N LEU A 66 23.68 10.77 10.20
CA LEU A 66 22.56 10.19 10.91
C LEU A 66 23.05 9.52 12.20
N ASN A 67 22.23 9.57 13.25
CA ASN A 67 22.46 8.72 14.41
C ASN A 67 22.14 7.25 14.10
N ASP A 68 22.57 6.33 14.98
CA ASP A 68 22.38 4.88 14.80
C ASP A 68 20.93 4.47 14.52
N SER A 69 19.95 5.15 15.15
CA SER A 69 18.54 4.85 14.92
C SER A 69 18.09 5.27 13.52
N ALA A 70 18.58 6.40 13.03
CA ALA A 70 18.25 6.93 11.72
C ALA A 70 18.96 6.17 10.61
N GLU A 71 20.19 5.70 10.82
CA GLU A 71 20.91 4.78 9.91
C GLU A 71 20.10 3.48 9.70
N LYS A 72 19.68 2.82 10.79
CA LYS A 72 18.82 1.62 10.72
C LYS A 72 17.49 1.89 10.01
N ALA A 73 16.89 3.06 10.25
CA ALA A 73 15.65 3.46 9.60
C ALA A 73 15.83 3.66 8.08
N ARG A 74 16.96 4.26 7.66
CA ARG A 74 17.32 4.41 6.24
C ARG A 74 17.46 3.03 5.60
N ASP A 75 18.25 2.13 6.20
CA ASP A 75 18.48 0.79 5.66
C ASP A 75 17.18 -0.02 5.53
N TYR A 76 16.29 0.08 6.54
CA TYR A 76 14.96 -0.53 6.47
C TYR A 76 14.14 0.00 5.29
N ILE A 77 14.06 1.32 5.13
CA ILE A 77 13.30 1.96 4.05
C ILE A 77 13.89 1.58 2.67
N MET A 78 15.21 1.62 2.52
CA MET A 78 15.89 1.26 1.26
C MET A 78 15.66 -0.20 0.86
N GLY A 79 15.58 -1.12 1.83
CA GLY A 79 15.30 -2.53 1.56
C GLY A 79 13.82 -2.88 1.38
N LEU A 80 12.90 -1.99 1.78
CA LEU A 80 11.47 -2.28 1.83
C LEU A 80 10.82 -2.49 0.45
N PRO A 81 11.09 -1.68 -0.60
CA PRO A 81 10.52 -1.89 -1.92
C PRO A 81 10.80 -3.28 -2.48
N ALA A 82 12.07 -3.73 -2.41
CA ALA A 82 12.47 -5.06 -2.89
C ALA A 82 11.77 -6.19 -2.12
N ARG A 83 11.53 -5.99 -0.82
CA ARG A 83 10.76 -6.94 0.00
C ARG A 83 9.31 -7.01 -0.44
N LEU A 84 8.67 -5.87 -0.70
CA LEU A 84 7.29 -5.80 -1.16
C LEU A 84 7.12 -6.37 -2.57
N GLN A 85 8.10 -6.18 -3.46
CA GLN A 85 8.10 -6.76 -4.81
C GLN A 85 7.97 -8.28 -4.76
N ARG A 86 8.81 -8.95 -3.96
CA ARG A 86 8.77 -10.42 -3.78
C ARG A 86 7.45 -10.92 -3.19
N ILE A 87 6.76 -10.08 -2.41
CA ILE A 87 5.44 -10.41 -1.85
C ILE A 87 4.37 -10.27 -2.94
N SER A 88 4.41 -9.17 -3.70
CA SER A 88 3.51 -8.87 -4.83
C SER A 88 3.51 -10.01 -5.85
N GLU A 89 4.68 -10.52 -6.23
CA GLU A 89 4.85 -11.64 -7.18
C GLU A 89 4.16 -12.95 -6.75
N ARG A 90 3.90 -13.11 -5.45
CA ARG A 90 3.26 -14.31 -4.88
C ARG A 90 1.77 -14.10 -4.61
N MET A 91 1.30 -12.86 -4.66
CA MET A 91 -0.10 -12.54 -4.46
C MET A 91 -0.91 -12.86 -5.71
N LYS A 92 -2.04 -13.53 -5.52
CA LYS A 92 -3.07 -13.68 -6.55
C LYS A 92 -4.25 -12.81 -6.18
N THR A 93 -4.65 -11.94 -7.08
CA THR A 93 -5.88 -11.16 -6.90
C THR A 93 -7.07 -12.13 -7.00
N PRO A 94 -7.95 -12.20 -5.99
CA PRO A 94 -9.12 -13.06 -6.07
C PRO A 94 -10.01 -12.65 -7.25
N GLU A 95 -10.52 -13.62 -7.99
CA GLU A 95 -11.49 -13.39 -9.09
C GLU A 95 -12.94 -13.40 -8.60
N ILE A 96 -13.14 -13.17 -7.30
CA ILE A 96 -14.47 -13.27 -6.68
C ILE A 96 -15.39 -12.19 -7.26
N PRO A 97 -16.51 -12.58 -7.91
CA PRO A 97 -17.50 -11.63 -8.37
C PRO A 97 -18.22 -11.04 -7.16
N TYR A 98 -18.37 -9.71 -7.15
CA TYR A 98 -19.14 -8.98 -6.15
C TYR A 98 -20.08 -8.02 -6.85
N GLN A 99 -21.38 -8.11 -6.57
CA GLN A 99 -22.38 -7.21 -7.11
C GLN A 99 -22.52 -6.00 -6.17
N PHE A 100 -21.98 -4.87 -6.59
CA PHE A 100 -22.06 -3.63 -5.81
C PHE A 100 -23.42 -2.94 -5.99
N LYS A 101 -24.02 -2.42 -4.91
CA LYS A 101 -25.30 -1.69 -4.97
C LYS A 101 -25.28 -0.41 -5.82
N TRP A 102 -24.10 0.21 -5.99
CA TRP A 102 -23.95 1.44 -6.77
C TRP A 102 -23.89 1.20 -8.30
N ILE A 103 -23.95 -0.05 -8.76
CA ILE A 103 -24.07 -0.40 -10.17
C ILE A 103 -25.52 -0.87 -10.36
N THR A 104 -26.38 0.02 -10.84
CA THR A 104 -27.72 -0.34 -11.29
C THR A 104 -27.61 -1.05 -12.64
N VAL A 105 -28.01 -2.31 -12.69
CA VAL A 105 -28.34 -3.00 -13.95
C VAL A 105 -29.81 -2.78 -14.24
#